data_AF-A0A2R8C9B5-F1
#
_entry.id   AF-A0A2R8C9B5-F1
#
_cell.length_a   1.000
_cell.length_b   1.000
_cell.length_c   1.000
_cell.angle_alpha   90.00
_cell.angle_beta   90.00
_cell.angle_gamma   90.00
#
_symmetry.space_group_name_H-M   'P 1'
#
loop_
_entity.id
_entity.type
_entity.pdbx_description
1 polymer ?
#
loop_
_entity_poly.entity_id
_entity_poly.type
_entity_poly.pdbx_seq_one_letter_code
_entity_poly.pdbx_strand_id
1 'polypeptide(L)'
;MTDTFDTRANQTMARHTKARRLLKAYNASDAEERDIRTQILSDLLGTCRPGAWIEPPFFCDYGDNIHLGAGVFINFNCTMLDGDQIHIGEGTLLGPSVQIYATTHPIRVEDRIYT
;
A
#
# COMPACT_ATOMS: atom_id res chain seq x y z
N MET A 1 18.69 12.76 6.98
CA MET A 1 19.13 11.75 6.00
C MET A 1 17.98 10.77 5.91
N THR A 2 17.31 10.70 4.77
CA THR A 2 16.43 9.57 4.48
C THR A 2 17.33 8.35 4.33
N ASP A 3 17.15 7.35 5.18
CA ASP A 3 17.85 6.07 5.04
C ASP A 3 17.36 5.43 3.75
N THR A 4 18.23 5.43 2.73
CA THR A 4 17.91 4.77 1.47
C THR A 4 18.14 3.27 1.58
N PHE A 5 17.29 2.45 0.98
CA PHE A 5 17.42 1.00 0.92
C PHE A 5 17.53 0.48 -0.52
N ASP A 6 18.18 -0.68 -0.68
CA ASP A 6 18.27 -1.38 -1.96
C ASP A 6 16.92 -2.02 -2.31
N THR A 7 16.29 -1.54 -3.39
CA THR A 7 15.00 -2.06 -3.89
C THR A 7 15.09 -3.52 -4.36
N ARG A 8 16.30 -4.04 -4.59
CA ARG A 8 16.57 -5.42 -5.04
C ARG A 8 17.13 -6.31 -3.96
N ALA A 9 17.27 -5.82 -2.72
CA ALA A 9 17.62 -6.68 -1.61
C ALA A 9 16.55 -7.78 -1.42
N ASN A 10 16.98 -8.99 -1.05
CA ASN A 10 16.09 -10.16 -0.91
C ASN A 10 14.87 -9.88 -0.02
N GLN A 11 15.05 -9.14 1.07
CA GLN A 11 13.97 -8.79 2.00
C GLN A 11 12.95 -7.85 1.34
N THR A 12 13.42 -6.81 0.65
CA THR A 12 12.60 -5.86 -0.10
C THR A 12 11.79 -6.57 -1.19
N MET A 13 12.44 -7.43 -1.96
CA MET A 13 11.79 -8.22 -3.01
C MET A 13 10.74 -9.19 -2.42
N ALA A 14 11.00 -9.78 -1.26
CA ALA A 14 10.06 -10.67 -0.59
C ALA A 14 8.80 -9.92 -0.14
N ARG A 15 8.95 -8.72 0.45
CA ARG A 15 7.83 -7.82 0.81
C ARG A 15 6.99 -7.47 -0.40
N HIS A 16 7.62 -6.98 -1.46
CA HIS A 16 6.94 -6.61 -2.72
C HIS A 16 6.23 -7.81 -3.37
N THR A 17 6.84 -9.00 -3.35
CA THR A 17 6.20 -10.22 -3.87
C THR A 17 4.97 -10.62 -3.06
N LYS A 18 5.05 -10.53 -1.72
CA LYS A 18 3.90 -10.77 -0.83
C LYS A 18 2.77 -9.77 -1.14
N ALA A 19 3.08 -8.48 -1.25
CA ALA A 19 2.12 -7.43 -1.55
C ALA A 19 1.39 -7.69 -2.87
N ARG A 20 2.13 -7.97 -3.96
CA ARG A 20 1.53 -8.27 -5.27
C ARG A 20 0.60 -9.47 -5.25
N ARG A 21 0.94 -10.53 -4.51
CA ARG A 21 0.08 -11.71 -4.38
C ARG A 21 -1.23 -11.36 -3.68
N LEU A 22 -1.16 -10.60 -2.59
CA LEU A 22 -2.34 -10.17 -1.81
C LEU A 22 -3.20 -9.18 -2.60
N LEU A 23 -2.59 -8.18 -3.23
CA LEU A 23 -3.29 -7.22 -4.10
C LEU A 23 -4.00 -7.90 -5.27
N LYS A 24 -3.38 -8.92 -5.89
CA LYS A 24 -4.02 -9.70 -6.94
C LYS A 24 -5.32 -10.36 -6.45
N ALA A 25 -5.29 -10.95 -5.25
CA ALA A 25 -6.48 -11.55 -4.65
C ALA A 25 -7.51 -10.48 -4.27
N TYR A 26 -7.08 -9.38 -3.65
CA TYR A 26 -7.95 -8.28 -3.24
C TYR A 26 -8.71 -7.67 -4.44
N ASN A 27 -7.96 -7.31 -5.49
CA ASN A 27 -8.50 -6.65 -6.67
C ASN A 27 -9.38 -7.57 -7.52
N ALA A 28 -9.30 -8.90 -7.32
CA ALA A 28 -10.14 -9.88 -8.00
C ALA A 28 -11.34 -10.33 -7.15
N SER A 29 -11.45 -9.90 -5.89
CA SER A 29 -12.54 -10.30 -4.99
C SER A 29 -13.84 -9.59 -5.30
N ASP A 30 -14.97 -10.28 -5.10
CA ASP A 30 -16.31 -9.74 -5.26
C ASP A 30 -16.70 -8.82 -4.10
N ALA A 31 -17.65 -7.92 -4.34
CA ALA A 31 -18.09 -6.92 -3.35
C ALA A 31 -18.66 -7.54 -2.05
N GLU A 32 -19.21 -8.75 -2.13
CA GLU A 32 -19.79 -9.44 -0.97
C GLU A 32 -18.77 -10.29 -0.19
N GLU A 33 -17.53 -10.45 -0.69
CA GLU A 33 -16.47 -11.22 -0.03
C GLU A 33 -15.76 -10.41 1.06
N ARG A 34 -16.53 -9.78 1.96
CA ARG A 34 -16.04 -8.80 2.95
C ARG A 34 -15.04 -9.39 3.93
N ASP A 35 -15.25 -10.63 4.37
CA ASP A 35 -14.37 -11.30 5.32
C ASP A 35 -13.00 -11.59 4.68
N ILE A 36 -13.00 -12.05 3.41
CA ILE A 36 -11.78 -12.30 2.64
C ILE A 36 -11.03 -10.98 2.39
N ARG A 37 -11.75 -9.92 1.99
CA ARG A 37 -11.17 -8.58 1.82
C ARG A 37 -10.53 -8.07 3.11
N THR A 38 -11.21 -8.24 4.25
CA THR A 38 -10.70 -7.83 5.57
C THR A 38 -9.44 -8.60 5.93
N GLN A 39 -9.42 -9.92 5.75
CA GLN A 39 -8.24 -10.73 6.02
C GLN A 39 -7.06 -10.33 5.13
N ILE A 40 -7.29 -10.12 3.83
CA ILE A 40 -6.25 -9.71 2.90
C ILE A 40 -5.66 -8.35 3.30
N LEU A 41 -6.49 -7.36 3.66
CA LEU A 41 -6.01 -6.06 4.13
C LEU A 41 -5.25 -6.17 5.44
N SER A 42 -5.66 -7.05 6.36
CA SER A 42 -4.92 -7.32 7.60
C SER A 42 -3.55 -7.95 7.34
N ASP A 43 -3.42 -8.77 6.30
CA ASP A 43 -2.14 -9.40 5.94
C ASP A 43 -1.23 -8.48 5.12
N LEU A 44 -1.82 -7.53 4.40
CA LEU A 44 -1.16 -6.59 3.48
C LEU A 44 -0.67 -5.33 4.20
N LEU A 45 -1.54 -4.67 4.97
CA LEU A 45 -1.29 -3.33 5.49
C LEU A 45 -0.57 -3.36 6.84
N GLY A 46 0.24 -2.32 7.10
CA GLY A 46 0.90 -2.16 8.39
C GLY A 46 -0.10 -1.95 9.52
N THR A 47 -1.18 -1.21 9.26
CA THR A 47 -2.32 -1.11 10.17
C THR A 47 -3.60 -0.80 9.39
N CYS A 48 -4.68 -1.51 9.70
CA CYS A 48 -6.02 -1.23 9.18
C CYS A 48 -7.00 -1.19 10.37
N ARG A 49 -7.41 0.01 10.80
CA ARG A 49 -8.32 0.15 11.95
C ARG A 49 -9.79 -0.10 11.54
N PRO A 50 -10.67 -0.41 12.50
CA PRO A 50 -12.07 -0.74 12.20
C PRO A 50 -12.79 0.30 11.35
N GLY A 51 -13.64 -0.17 10.44
CA GLY A 51 -14.40 0.69 9.53
C GLY A 51 -13.60 1.27 8.37
N ALA A 52 -12.29 1.00 8.28
CA ALA A 52 -11.53 1.35 7.07
C ALA A 52 -12.02 0.51 5.87
N TRP A 53 -12.18 1.17 4.73
CA TRP A 53 -12.69 0.58 3.50
C TRP A 53 -11.90 1.07 2.30
N ILE A 54 -11.51 0.14 1.44
CA ILE A 54 -10.77 0.43 0.21
C ILE A 54 -11.57 -0.16 -0.94
N GLU A 55 -11.87 0.64 -1.94
CA GLU A 55 -12.51 0.16 -3.15
C GLU A 55 -11.46 -0.40 -4.12
N PRO A 56 -11.55 -1.69 -4.51
CA PRO A 56 -10.65 -2.23 -5.53
C PRO A 56 -10.98 -1.65 -6.92
N PRO A 57 -9.98 -1.45 -7.80
CA PRO A 57 -8.60 -1.86 -7.59
C PRO A 57 -7.80 -0.86 -6.72
N PHE A 58 -6.92 -1.40 -5.89
CA PHE A 58 -5.93 -0.68 -5.10
C PHE A 58 -4.52 -1.14 -5.49
N PHE A 59 -3.53 -0.25 -5.38
CA PHE A 59 -2.14 -0.52 -5.75
C PHE A 59 -1.16 0.01 -4.70
N CYS A 60 -0.17 -0.80 -4.34
CA CYS A 60 0.97 -0.37 -3.53
C CYS A 60 2.24 -1.17 -3.83
N ASP A 61 3.39 -0.72 -3.33
CA ASP A 61 4.67 -1.42 -3.50
C ASP A 61 4.80 -2.56 -2.48
N TYR A 62 4.61 -2.26 -1.19
CA TYR A 62 4.86 -3.19 -0.08
C TYR A 62 3.63 -3.43 0.80
N GLY A 63 2.77 -2.42 0.94
CA GLY A 63 1.55 -2.43 1.75
C GLY A 63 1.80 -2.27 3.25
N ASP A 64 2.83 -2.91 3.79
CA ASP A 64 3.13 -2.94 5.23
C ASP A 64 3.62 -1.59 5.80
N ASN A 65 3.94 -0.61 4.95
CA ASN A 65 4.22 0.77 5.33
C ASN A 65 2.97 1.67 5.37
N ILE A 66 1.79 1.14 5.02
CA ILE A 66 0.54 1.90 4.96
C ILE A 66 -0.28 1.66 6.24
N HIS A 67 -0.65 2.76 6.90
CA HIS A 67 -1.38 2.76 8.16
C HIS A 67 -2.65 3.59 8.05
N LEU A 68 -3.81 2.94 8.17
CA LEU A 68 -5.13 3.56 8.05
C LEU A 68 -5.79 3.69 9.42
N GLY A 69 -6.22 4.91 9.75
CA GLY A 69 -7.09 5.21 10.88
C GLY A 69 -8.49 4.61 10.75
N ALA A 70 -9.30 4.72 11.80
CA ALA A 70 -10.66 4.19 11.79
C ALA A 70 -11.53 4.95 10.77
N GLY A 71 -12.49 4.25 10.14
CA GLY A 71 -13.43 4.90 9.22
C GLY A 71 -12.81 5.55 7.98
N VAL A 72 -11.54 5.25 7.64
CA VAL A 72 -10.91 5.74 6.41
C VAL A 72 -11.61 5.12 5.21
N PHE A 73 -11.96 5.94 4.22
CA PHE A 73 -12.48 5.45 2.94
C PHE A 73 -11.53 5.82 1.81
N ILE A 74 -11.14 4.83 1.02
CA ILE A 74 -10.31 5.01 -0.17
C ILE A 74 -11.12 4.54 -1.37
N ASN A 75 -11.36 5.45 -2.30
CA ASN A 75 -12.15 5.16 -3.50
C ASN A 75 -11.30 4.48 -4.59
N PHE A 76 -11.96 4.06 -5.68
CA PHE A 76 -11.40 3.26 -6.76
C PHE A 76 -10.06 3.79 -7.29
N ASN A 77 -9.20 2.86 -7.70
CA ASN A 77 -7.99 3.15 -8.47
C ASN A 77 -6.95 4.00 -7.71
N CYS A 78 -6.90 3.89 -6.39
CA CYS A 78 -5.88 4.56 -5.58
C CYS A 78 -4.54 3.82 -5.67
N THR A 79 -3.45 4.59 -5.81
CA THR A 79 -2.07 4.07 -5.83
C THR A 79 -1.25 4.71 -4.71
N MET A 80 -0.61 3.88 -3.89
CA MET A 80 0.28 4.32 -2.81
C MET A 80 1.66 3.67 -2.96
N LEU A 81 2.66 4.42 -3.41
CA LEU A 81 4.04 3.94 -3.47
C LEU A 81 4.67 4.15 -2.10
N ASP A 82 4.65 3.11 -1.28
CA ASP A 82 4.94 3.12 0.15
C ASP A 82 6.39 2.70 0.44
N GLY A 83 7.37 3.29 -0.26
CA GLY A 83 8.79 3.12 0.04
C GLY A 83 9.15 3.54 1.46
N ASP A 84 8.40 4.50 2.02
CA ASP A 84 8.41 4.89 3.42
C ASP A 84 6.97 4.92 3.96
N GLN A 85 6.84 5.18 5.27
CA GLN A 85 5.57 5.16 6.01
C GLN A 85 4.54 6.14 5.43
N ILE A 86 3.31 5.65 5.25
CA ILE A 86 2.13 6.45 4.87
C ILE A 86 1.09 6.29 5.98
N HIS A 87 0.76 7.41 6.65
CA HIS A 87 -0.28 7.44 7.69
C HIS A 87 -1.48 8.25 7.22
N ILE A 88 -2.64 7.59 7.12
CA ILE A 88 -3.92 8.24 6.81
C ILE A 88 -4.76 8.33 8.08
N GLY A 89 -5.11 9.55 8.47
CA GLY A 89 -5.84 9.84 9.72
C GLY A 89 -7.28 9.33 9.71
N GLU A 90 -7.84 9.16 10.91
CA GLU A 90 -9.23 8.72 11.13
C GLU A 90 -10.26 9.58 10.37
N GLY A 91 -11.26 8.93 9.79
CA GLY A 91 -12.36 9.59 9.07
C GLY A 91 -11.97 10.24 7.73
N THR A 92 -10.72 10.05 7.26
CA THR A 92 -10.27 10.60 5.98
C THR A 92 -10.97 9.90 4.82
N LEU A 93 -11.46 10.69 3.85
CA LEU A 93 -12.06 10.20 2.61
C LEU A 93 -11.15 10.59 1.44
N LEU A 94 -10.60 9.60 0.73
CA LEU A 94 -9.84 9.82 -0.50
C LEU A 94 -10.73 9.57 -1.71
N GLY A 95 -10.75 10.53 -2.64
CA GLY A 95 -11.46 10.42 -3.90
C GLY A 95 -10.87 9.35 -4.83
N PRO A 96 -11.51 9.10 -5.99
CA PRO A 96 -11.01 8.12 -6.95
C PRO A 96 -9.70 8.59 -7.58
N SER A 97 -8.83 7.64 -7.93
CA SER A 97 -7.54 7.89 -8.60
C SER A 97 -6.56 8.79 -7.83
N VAL A 98 -6.69 8.86 -6.50
CA VAL A 98 -5.69 9.52 -5.64
C VAL A 98 -4.38 8.73 -5.68
N GLN A 99 -3.27 9.46 -5.82
CA GLN A 99 -1.92 8.90 -5.89
C GLN A 99 -1.06 9.52 -4.78
N ILE A 100 -0.44 8.69 -3.94
CA ILE A 100 0.43 9.11 -2.82
C ILE A 100 1.79 8.42 -2.98
N TYR A 101 2.87 9.21 -3.03
CA TYR A 101 4.21 8.69 -3.28
C TYR A 101 5.15 9.07 -2.13
N ALA A 102 5.53 8.06 -1.35
CA ALA A 102 6.54 8.15 -0.30
C ALA A 102 7.92 7.62 -0.77
N THR A 103 8.00 7.13 -2.01
CA THR A 103 9.22 6.64 -2.66
C THR A 103 9.91 7.76 -3.43
N THR A 104 11.24 7.86 -3.33
CA THR A 104 12.07 8.69 -4.22
C THR A 104 13.23 7.88 -4.79
N HIS A 105 13.92 8.42 -5.79
CA HIS A 105 15.14 7.84 -6.33
C HIS A 105 16.23 8.91 -6.46
N PRO A 106 17.51 8.55 -6.27
CA PRO A 106 18.63 9.42 -6.61
C PRO A 106 18.58 9.89 -8.07
N ILE A 107 19.02 11.14 -8.30
CA ILE A 107 19.07 11.71 -9.66
C ILE A 107 20.10 10.97 -10.52
N ARG A 108 21.25 10.62 -9.92
CA ARG A 108 22.34 9.87 -10.55
C ARG A 108 21.87 8.48 -10.96
N VAL A 109 22.16 8.08 -12.20
CA VAL A 109 21.60 6.88 -12.81
C VAL A 109 22.09 5.61 -12.11
N GLU A 110 23.38 5.59 -11.76
CA GLU A 110 24.05 4.49 -11.06
C GLU A 110 23.45 4.18 -9.69
N ASP A 111 22.79 5.15 -9.05
CA ASP A 111 22.26 5.03 -7.69
C ASP A 111 20.74 4.80 -7.65
N ARG A 112 20.03 4.78 -8.81
CA ARG A 112 18.56 4.65 -8.87
C ARG A 112 18.00 3.31 -8.38
N ILE A 113 18.87 2.34 -8.12
CA ILE A 113 18.50 1.08 -7.47
C ILE A 113 18.12 1.29 -5.99
N TYR A 114 18.56 2.40 -5.39
CA TYR A 114 18.23 2.78 -4.04
C TYR A 114 17.01 3.72 -4.02
N THR A 115 16.24 3.63 -2.94
CA THR A 115 15.10 4.49 -2.60
C THR A 115 15.22 4.96 -1.18
#